data_AF-A0A810CRY3-F1
#
_entry.id   AF-A0A810CRY3-F1
#
_cell.length_a   1.000
_cell.length_b   1.000
_cell.length_c   1.000
_cell.angle_alpha   90.00
_cell.angle_beta   90.00
_cell.angle_gamma   90.00
#
_symmetry.space_group_name_H-M   'P 1'
#
loop_
_entity.id
_entity.type
_entity.pdbx_description
1 polymer ?
#
loop_
_entity_poly.entity_id
_entity_poly.type
_entity_poly.pdbx_seq_one_letter_code
_entity_poly.pdbx_strand_id
1 'polypeptide(L)'
;MHTELEIAERCLLLFSKPGRWTQKTCARDRQGKPCPVFSQEARAFDIEGAIRRAAGKEDRGAYARFVKLIKDQLHKHPFDWNDQSGRNQRDVVRMFQDLADELRFKEQT
;
A
#
# COMPACT_ATOMS: atom_id res chain seq x y z
N MET A 1 3.35 1.72 19.35
CA MET A 1 2.58 1.98 18.11
C MET A 1 3.54 2.64 17.13
N HIS A 2 3.55 2.22 15.85
CA HIS A 2 4.48 2.78 14.86
C HIS A 2 4.01 4.14 14.34
N THR A 3 4.96 5.01 13.97
CA THR A 3 4.63 6.28 13.30
C THR A 3 4.15 6.04 11.87
N GLU A 4 3.48 7.01 11.27
CA GLU A 4 3.09 6.93 9.86
C GLU A 4 4.31 6.73 8.95
N LEU A 5 5.44 7.38 9.21
CA LEU A 5 6.66 7.17 8.44
C LEU A 5 7.16 5.72 8.56
N GLU A 6 7.28 5.21 9.79
CA GLU A 6 7.72 3.83 10.03
C GLU A 6 6.80 2.81 9.34
N ILE A 7 5.48 3.05 9.36
CA ILE A 7 4.51 2.19 8.69
C ILE A 7 4.69 2.26 7.17
N ALA A 8 4.88 3.45 6.59
CA ALA A 8 5.10 3.61 5.16
C ALA A 8 6.38 2.90 4.69
N GLU A 9 7.48 3.04 5.42
CA GLU A 9 8.75 2.36 5.13
C GLU A 9 8.63 0.84 5.26
N ARG A 10 7.89 0.36 6.26
CA ARG A 10 7.59 -1.06 6.42
C ARG A 10 6.71 -1.60 5.28
N CYS A 11 5.74 -0.83 4.79
CA CYS A 11 5.00 -1.19 3.58
C CYS A 11 5.93 -1.36 2.37
N LEU A 12 6.88 -0.44 2.17
CA LEU A 12 7.88 -0.55 1.10
C LEU A 12 8.75 -1.80 1.25
N LEU A 13 9.17 -2.13 2.47
CA LEU A 13 9.89 -3.37 2.76
C LEU A 13 9.04 -4.62 2.47
N LEU A 14 7.73 -4.60 2.78
CA LEU A 14 6.81 -5.68 2.45
C LEU A 14 6.66 -5.86 0.94
N PHE A 15 6.54 -4.76 0.18
CA PHE A 15 6.46 -4.81 -1.28
C PHE A 15 7.75 -5.34 -1.92
N SER A 16 8.90 -5.10 -1.30
CA SER A 16 10.19 -5.68 -1.75
C SER A 16 10.27 -7.21 -1.55
N LYS A 17 9.38 -7.78 -0.71
CA LYS A 17 9.33 -9.22 -0.37
C LYS A 17 7.93 -9.81 -0.60
N PRO A 18 7.47 -9.91 -1.86
CA PRO A 18 6.12 -10.37 -2.19
C PRO A 18 5.71 -11.67 -1.51
N GLY A 19 6.62 -12.65 -1.47
CA GLY A 19 6.36 -13.96 -0.88
C GLY A 19 6.09 -13.96 0.63
N ARG A 20 6.36 -12.86 1.34
CA ARG A 20 5.99 -12.65 2.76
C ARG A 20 4.74 -11.79 2.92
N TRP A 21 4.47 -10.96 1.93
CA TRP A 21 3.40 -9.97 1.87
C TRP A 21 2.08 -10.58 1.38
N THR A 22 2.13 -11.47 0.38
CA THR A 22 0.96 -12.03 -0.30
C THR A 22 0.59 -13.44 0.15
N GLN A 23 1.01 -13.87 1.35
CA GLN A 23 0.72 -15.20 1.91
C GLN A 23 -0.76 -15.41 2.30
N LYS A 24 -1.72 -14.85 1.53
CA LYS A 24 -3.16 -15.22 1.43
C LYS A 24 -4.00 -14.30 0.52
N THR A 25 -3.45 -13.24 -0.09
CA THR A 25 -4.15 -12.40 -1.07
C THR A 25 -3.25 -12.16 -2.28
N CYS A 26 -3.57 -12.85 -3.38
CA CYS A 26 -2.85 -12.71 -4.64
C CYS A 26 -3.16 -11.36 -5.27
N ALA A 27 -2.20 -10.79 -6.01
CA ALA A 27 -2.51 -9.73 -6.96
C ALA A 27 -3.64 -10.23 -7.87
N ARG A 28 -4.57 -9.36 -8.25
CA ARG A 28 -5.68 -9.76 -9.11
C ARG A 28 -5.49 -9.25 -10.52
N ASP A 29 -5.80 -10.09 -11.50
CA ASP A 29 -5.85 -9.67 -12.90
C ASP A 29 -7.11 -8.85 -13.21
N ARG A 30 -7.30 -8.48 -14.48
CA ARG A 30 -8.49 -7.73 -14.94
C ARG A 30 -9.82 -8.46 -14.70
N GLN A 31 -9.79 -9.78 -14.51
CA GLN A 31 -10.95 -10.63 -14.24
C GLN A 31 -11.12 -10.90 -12.73
N GLY A 32 -10.32 -10.26 -11.88
CA GLY A 32 -10.34 -10.49 -10.44
C GLY A 32 -9.67 -11.79 -10.01
N LYS A 33 -9.00 -12.50 -10.92
CA LYS A 33 -8.36 -13.79 -10.65
C LYS A 33 -6.99 -13.60 -10.01
N PRO A 34 -6.61 -14.44 -9.03
CA PRO A 34 -5.25 -14.51 -8.52
C PRO A 34 -4.18 -14.60 -9.63
N CYS A 35 -3.16 -13.75 -9.57
CA CYS A 35 -2.00 -13.76 -10.45
C CYS A 35 -0.69 -13.47 -9.68
N PRO A 36 0.49 -13.79 -10.25
CA PRO A 36 1.76 -13.47 -9.60
C PRO A 36 1.93 -11.95 -9.42
N VAL A 37 2.51 -11.56 -8.28
CA VAL A 37 2.60 -10.16 -7.83
C VAL A 37 3.34 -9.25 -8.82
N PHE A 38 4.36 -9.77 -9.50
CA PHE A 38 5.15 -9.02 -10.48
C PHE A 38 4.77 -9.30 -11.94
N SER A 39 3.65 -9.97 -12.17
CA SER A 39 3.22 -10.29 -13.52
C SER A 39 2.66 -9.06 -14.23
N GLN A 40 2.74 -9.01 -15.56
CA GLN A 40 2.17 -7.91 -16.35
C GLN A 40 0.64 -7.91 -16.31
N GLU A 41 0.04 -8.99 -15.82
CA GLU A 41 -1.39 -9.21 -15.68
C GLU A 41 -1.92 -8.67 -14.35
N ALA A 42 -1.05 -8.39 -13.36
CA ALA A 42 -1.46 -7.86 -12.07
C ALA A 42 -2.04 -6.44 -12.18
N ARG A 43 -3.27 -6.27 -11.68
CA ARG A 43 -4.04 -5.02 -11.75
C ARG A 43 -4.43 -4.43 -10.39
N ALA A 44 -4.65 -5.25 -9.37
CA ALA A 44 -5.08 -4.78 -8.05
C ALA A 44 -4.27 -5.41 -6.90
N PHE A 45 -3.96 -4.61 -5.87
CA PHE A 45 -3.15 -4.98 -4.69
C PHE A 45 -3.82 -4.63 -3.36
N ASP A 46 -3.57 -5.35 -2.27
CA ASP A 46 -4.25 -5.05 -1.00
C ASP A 46 -3.52 -3.96 -0.18
N ILE A 47 -3.79 -2.67 -0.46
CA ILE A 47 -3.20 -1.55 0.30
C ILE A 47 -3.55 -1.62 1.79
N GLU A 48 -4.80 -1.99 2.13
CA GLU A 48 -5.26 -2.10 3.51
C GLU A 48 -4.46 -3.15 4.28
N GLY A 49 -4.31 -4.34 3.68
CA GLY A 49 -3.49 -5.40 4.26
C GLY A 49 -2.05 -4.94 4.52
N ALA A 50 -1.50 -4.03 3.70
CA ALA A 50 -0.10 -3.59 3.76
C ALA A 50 0.10 -2.76 5.00
N ILE A 51 -0.77 -1.78 5.15
CA ILE A 51 -0.80 -0.89 6.30
C ILE A 51 -1.05 -1.70 7.58
N ARG A 52 -2.03 -2.61 7.60
CA ARG A 52 -2.33 -3.42 8.78
C ARG A 52 -1.17 -4.32 9.20
N ARG A 53 -0.49 -4.97 8.25
CA ARG A 53 0.69 -5.80 8.55
C ARG A 53 1.88 -4.96 9.01
N ALA A 54 2.12 -3.82 8.37
CA ALA A 54 3.21 -2.90 8.70
C ALA A 54 3.04 -2.27 10.09
N ALA A 55 1.81 -1.90 10.45
CA ALA A 55 1.47 -1.27 11.72
C ALA A 55 1.47 -2.24 12.92
N GLY A 56 1.30 -3.54 12.68
CA GLY A 56 1.23 -4.57 13.71
C GLY A 56 -0.17 -4.77 14.28
N LYS A 57 -0.36 -5.87 15.02
CA LYS A 57 -1.69 -6.35 15.47
C LYS A 57 -2.44 -5.41 16.42
N GLU A 58 -1.72 -4.54 17.13
CA GLU A 58 -2.29 -3.66 18.13
C GLU A 58 -2.83 -2.35 17.54
N ASP A 59 -2.35 -1.94 16.36
CA ASP A 59 -2.74 -0.68 15.74
C ASP A 59 -3.92 -0.86 14.78
N ARG A 60 -5.12 -0.99 15.36
CA ARG A 60 -6.37 -1.12 14.60
C ARG A 60 -6.73 0.16 13.82
N GLY A 61 -6.16 1.31 14.20
CA GLY A 61 -6.45 2.63 13.63
C GLY A 61 -5.54 3.02 12.47
N ALA A 62 -4.43 2.32 12.25
CA ALA A 62 -3.44 2.67 11.23
C ALA A 62 -4.03 2.89 9.84
N TYR A 63 -4.93 2.00 9.41
CA TYR A 63 -5.58 2.14 8.11
C TYR A 63 -6.39 3.43 7.99
N ALA A 64 -7.16 3.80 9.01
CA ALA A 64 -7.97 5.02 8.98
C ALA A 64 -7.08 6.28 8.89
N ARG A 65 -5.93 6.30 9.57
CA ARG A 65 -4.96 7.41 9.48
C ARG A 65 -4.37 7.50 8.07
N PHE A 66 -3.94 6.38 7.50
CA PHE A 66 -3.39 6.33 6.14
C PHE A 66 -4.42 6.64 5.05
N VAL A 67 -5.67 6.25 5.22
CA VAL A 67 -6.74 6.59 4.26
C VAL A 67 -6.84 8.10 4.10
N LYS A 68 -6.71 8.87 5.19
CA LYS A 68 -6.71 10.33 5.12
C LYS A 68 -5.51 10.85 4.32
N LEU A 69 -4.30 10.42 4.67
CA LEU A 69 -3.06 10.85 4.00
C LEU A 69 -3.06 10.53 2.50
N ILE A 70 -3.44 9.30 2.15
CA ILE A 70 -3.47 8.85 0.76
C ILE A 70 -4.59 9.57 -0.02
N LYS A 71 -5.75 9.84 0.60
CA LYS A 71 -6.81 10.63 -0.03
C LYS A 71 -6.35 12.04 -0.34
N ASP A 72 -5.61 12.68 0.56
CA ASP A 72 -5.11 14.03 0.35
C ASP A 72 -4.13 14.08 -0.84
N GLN A 73 -3.34 13.02 -1.05
CA GLN A 73 -2.39 12.90 -2.14
C GLN A 73 -3.02 12.50 -3.49
N LEU A 74 -3.99 11.58 -3.48
CA LEU A 74 -4.57 10.99 -4.70
C LEU A 74 -5.90 11.60 -5.10
N HIS A 75 -6.51 12.41 -4.23
CA HIS A 75 -7.88 12.93 -4.36
C HIS A 75 -8.94 11.84 -4.57
N LYS A 76 -8.68 10.60 -4.13
CA LYS A 76 -9.52 9.42 -4.28
C LYS A 76 -9.38 8.49 -3.08
N HIS A 77 -10.38 7.63 -2.84
CA HIS A 77 -10.23 6.57 -1.84
C HIS A 77 -9.12 5.60 -2.25
N PRO A 78 -8.25 5.14 -1.34
CA PRO A 78 -7.15 4.23 -1.69
C PRO A 78 -7.65 2.92 -2.33
N PHE A 79 -8.79 2.40 -1.86
CA PHE A 79 -9.45 1.23 -2.43
C PHE A 79 -9.87 1.46 -3.89
N ASP A 80 -10.62 2.53 -4.17
CA ASP A 80 -11.08 2.86 -5.53
C ASP A 80 -9.91 3.11 -6.48
N TRP A 81 -8.85 3.74 -5.98
CA TRP A 81 -7.64 3.99 -6.74
C TRP A 81 -6.84 2.72 -7.03
N ASN A 82 -6.78 1.81 -6.05
CA ASN A 82 -6.10 0.53 -6.18
C ASN A 82 -6.77 -0.40 -7.20
N ASP A 83 -8.10 -0.36 -7.28
CA ASP A 83 -8.89 -1.19 -8.18
C ASP A 83 -9.06 -0.55 -9.57
N GLN A 84 -8.44 0.62 -9.80
CA GLN A 84 -8.49 1.31 -11.08
C GLN A 84 -7.79 0.49 -12.17
N SER A 85 -8.52 0.21 -13.26
CA SER A 85 -7.98 -0.53 -14.41
C SER A 85 -6.71 0.13 -14.97
N GLY A 86 -5.72 -0.71 -15.26
CA GLY A 86 -4.42 -0.29 -15.83
C GLY A 86 -3.36 0.06 -14.80
N ARG A 87 -3.71 0.13 -13.50
CA ARG A 87 -2.74 0.26 -12.42
C ARG A 87 -2.03 -1.06 -12.16
N ASN A 88 -0.82 -0.99 -11.65
CA ASN A 88 -0.02 -2.14 -11.28
C ASN A 88 0.73 -1.90 -9.96
N GLN A 89 1.52 -2.86 -9.50
CA GLN A 89 2.19 -2.76 -8.20
C GLN A 89 3.15 -1.58 -8.13
N ARG A 90 3.84 -1.25 -9.23
CA ARG A 90 4.84 -0.18 -9.25
C ARG A 90 4.19 1.15 -8.92
N ASP A 91 2.94 1.33 -9.33
CA ASP A 91 2.15 2.49 -9.01
C ASP A 91 1.84 2.61 -7.52
N VAL A 92 1.48 1.49 -6.88
CA VAL A 92 1.23 1.42 -5.43
C VAL A 92 2.52 1.70 -4.66
N VAL A 93 3.62 1.07 -5.08
CA VAL A 93 4.95 1.30 -4.50
C VAL A 93 5.35 2.77 -4.63
N ARG A 94 5.14 3.36 -5.80
CA ARG A 94 5.47 4.77 -6.06
C ARG A 94 4.70 5.71 -5.13
N MET A 95 3.40 5.48 -4.96
CA MET A 95 2.58 6.26 -4.02
C MET A 95 3.12 6.16 -2.58
N PHE A 96 3.49 4.96 -2.11
CA PHE A 96 4.08 4.83 -0.78
C PHE A 96 5.48 5.45 -0.66
N GLN A 97 6.26 5.52 -1.74
CA GLN A 97 7.53 6.25 -1.78
C GLN A 97 7.29 7.75 -1.64
N ASP A 98 6.39 8.31 -2.45
CA ASP A 98 6.05 9.73 -2.43
C ASP A 98 5.48 10.11 -1.04
N LEU A 99 4.61 9.27 -0.46
CA LEU A 99 4.08 9.44 0.91
C LEU A 99 5.18 9.41 1.99
N ALA A 100 6.13 8.46 1.89
CA ALA A 100 7.24 8.38 2.84
C ALA A 100 8.14 9.63 2.75
N ASP A 101 8.41 10.11 1.54
CA ASP A 101 9.19 11.34 1.35
C ASP A 101 8.48 12.55 1.95
N GLU A 102 7.17 12.73 1.70
CA GLU A 102 6.37 13.79 2.33
C GLU A 102 6.40 13.74 3.86
N LEU A 103 6.32 12.54 4.45
CA LEU A 103 6.37 12.35 5.89
C LEU A 103 7.77 12.69 6.45
N ARG A 104 8.85 12.30 5.77
CA ARG A 104 10.22 12.67 6.15
C ARG A 104 10.42 14.18 6.14
N PHE A 105 9.90 14.88 5.13
CA PHE A 105 9.99 16.33 5.06
C PHE A 105 9.25 17.00 6.22
N LYS A 106 8.07 16.48 6.62
CA LYS A 106 7.30 17.01 7.75
C LYS A 106 7.95 16.77 9.11
N GLU A 107 8.66 15.66 9.30
CA GLU A 107 9.38 15.37 10.55
C GLU A 107 10.63 16.24 10.73
N GLN A 108 11.16 16.85 9.66
CA GLN A 108 12.34 17.73 9.70
C GLN A 108 12.01 19.22 9.96
N THR A 109 10.73 19.58 9.99
CA THR A 109 10.20 20.93 10.28
C THR A 109 9.54 21.00 11.65
#